data_AF-A0A2U9NIP6-F1
#
_entry.id   AF-A0A2U9NIP6-F1
#
_cell.length_a   1.000
_cell.length_b   1.000
_cell.length_c   1.000
_cell.angle_alpha   90.00
_cell.angle_beta   90.00
_cell.angle_gamma   90.00
#
_symmetry.space_group_name_H-M   'P 1'
#
loop_
_entity.id
_entity.type
_entity.pdbx_description
1 polymer ?
#
loop_
_entity_poly.entity_id
_entity_poly.type
_entity_poly.pdbx_seq_one_letter_code
_entity_poly.pdbx_strand_id
1 'polypeptide(L)'
;VKLLGESFKPEDFHGESPYEIMFGPDICGYDKKIVHVIFSYKGKNHLVKKDIPCKSDTLTHLYTLIIRPDNTFEVLIDNKTSETGSLVADFDMIPSKTIDDPDAEKPEDWVDVAEIPDPDDRKP
;
A
#
# COMPACT_ATOMS: atom_id res chain seq x y z
N VAL A 1 9.67 -13.18 -5.20
CA VAL A 1 9.06 -14.25 -6.01
C VAL A 1 7.78 -13.78 -6.68
N LYS A 2 7.38 -14.40 -7.79
CA LYS A 2 6.08 -14.20 -8.43
C LYS A 2 5.32 -15.52 -8.42
N LEU A 3 4.04 -15.49 -8.07
CA LEU A 3 3.11 -16.60 -8.24
C LEU A 3 2.34 -16.34 -9.53
N LEU A 4 2.46 -17.26 -10.48
CA LEU A 4 1.97 -17.10 -11.84
C LEU A 4 0.66 -17.89 -12.01
N GLY A 5 -0.23 -17.38 -12.86
CA GLY A 5 -1.54 -18.00 -13.12
C GLY A 5 -1.44 -19.27 -13.98
N GLU A 6 -2.59 -19.94 -14.16
CA GLU A 6 -2.69 -21.23 -14.86
C GLU A 6 -2.23 -21.16 -16.33
N SER A 7 -2.44 -20.04 -17.01
CA SER A 7 -2.09 -19.85 -18.43
C SER A 7 -0.61 -19.51 -18.67
N PHE A 8 0.24 -19.59 -17.64
CA PHE A 8 1.65 -19.23 -17.73
C PHE A 8 2.46 -20.22 -18.55
N LYS A 9 3.34 -19.70 -19.41
CA LYS A 9 4.32 -20.46 -20.18
C LYS A 9 5.73 -20.11 -19.74
N PRO A 10 6.51 -21.06 -19.19
CA PRO A 10 7.86 -20.80 -18.71
C PRO A 10 8.82 -20.24 -19.77
N GLU A 11 8.65 -20.63 -21.04
CA GLU A 11 9.52 -20.21 -22.14
C GLU A 11 9.40 -18.70 -22.44
N ASP A 12 8.24 -18.12 -22.14
CA ASP A 12 7.92 -16.71 -22.37
C ASP A 12 8.07 -15.88 -21.08
N PHE A 13 8.84 -16.34 -20.09
CA PHE A 13 8.97 -15.63 -18.81
C PHE A 13 9.84 -14.38 -18.90
N HIS A 14 9.28 -13.24 -18.50
CA HIS A 14 9.98 -11.96 -18.39
C HIS A 14 9.37 -11.05 -17.31
N GLY A 15 9.92 -9.84 -17.20
CA GLY A 15 9.51 -8.84 -16.20
C GLY A 15 8.04 -8.45 -16.25
N GLU A 16 7.44 -8.40 -17.45
CA GLU A 16 6.04 -8.01 -17.67
C GLU A 16 5.08 -9.20 -17.74
N SER A 17 5.57 -10.44 -17.60
CA SER A 17 4.69 -11.61 -17.57
C SER A 17 3.63 -11.44 -16.47
N PRO A 18 2.34 -11.63 -16.78
CA PRO A 18 1.26 -11.54 -15.80
C PRO A 18 1.50 -12.50 -14.63
N TYR A 19 1.26 -12.02 -13.42
CA TYR A 19 1.35 -12.78 -12.18
C TYR A 19 0.13 -12.47 -11.32
N GLU A 20 -0.19 -13.35 -10.37
CA GLU A 20 -1.29 -13.13 -9.42
C GLU A 20 -0.78 -12.44 -8.16
N ILE A 21 0.42 -12.83 -7.69
CA ILE A 21 1.05 -12.30 -6.48
C ILE A 21 2.54 -12.08 -6.73
N MET A 22 3.07 -10.92 -6.34
CA MET A 22 4.51 -10.70 -6.21
C MET A 22 4.84 -10.42 -4.74
N PHE A 23 5.75 -11.21 -4.17
CA PHE A 23 6.13 -11.11 -2.77
C PHE A 23 7.64 -11.26 -2.57
N GLY A 24 8.25 -10.41 -1.76
CA GLY A 24 9.62 -10.60 -1.30
C GLY A 24 10.40 -9.29 -1.13
N PRO A 25 11.63 -9.37 -0.58
CA PRO A 25 12.46 -8.19 -0.36
C PRO A 25 12.90 -7.59 -1.70
N ASP A 26 12.91 -6.26 -1.75
CA ASP A 26 13.47 -5.44 -2.83
C ASP A 26 14.36 -4.35 -2.23
N ILE A 27 15.62 -4.37 -2.66
CA ILE A 27 16.67 -3.45 -2.22
C ILE A 27 17.19 -2.71 -3.44
N CYS A 28 16.83 -1.44 -3.54
CA CYS A 28 17.30 -0.52 -4.57
C CYS A 28 17.93 0.71 -3.90
N GLY A 29 19.27 0.74 -3.86
CA GLY A 29 20.02 1.83 -3.24
C GLY A 29 19.87 1.89 -1.71
N TYR A 30 19.99 3.10 -1.17
CA TYR A 30 19.91 3.35 0.27
C TYR A 30 18.47 3.51 0.76
N ASP A 31 17.61 4.12 -0.06
CA ASP A 31 16.29 4.59 0.36
C ASP A 31 15.19 3.54 0.21
N LYS A 32 15.37 2.55 -0.69
CA LYS A 32 14.34 1.55 -0.98
C LYS A 32 14.78 0.17 -0.51
N LYS A 33 14.35 -0.19 0.70
CA LYS A 33 14.59 -1.48 1.36
C LYS A 33 13.27 -2.01 1.91
N ILE A 34 12.41 -2.48 1.01
CA ILE A 34 11.04 -2.84 1.33
C ILE A 34 10.74 -4.29 0.97
N VAL A 35 9.73 -4.87 1.58
CA VAL A 35 9.12 -6.12 1.15
C VAL A 35 7.97 -5.76 0.23
N HIS A 36 8.07 -6.13 -1.04
CA HIS A 36 6.93 -6.04 -1.95
C HIS A 36 5.85 -7.02 -1.51
N VAL A 37 4.63 -6.52 -1.43
CA VAL A 37 3.40 -7.30 -1.36
C VAL A 37 2.48 -6.71 -2.43
N ILE A 38 2.34 -7.42 -3.54
CA ILE A 38 1.59 -6.96 -4.71
C ILE A 38 0.58 -8.02 -5.11
N PHE A 39 -0.65 -7.60 -5.30
CA PHE A 39 -1.73 -8.45 -5.83
C PHE A 39 -2.21 -7.92 -7.17
N SER A 40 -2.40 -8.82 -8.13
CA SER A 40 -3.00 -8.48 -9.40
C SER A 40 -4.52 -8.64 -9.31
N TYR A 41 -5.24 -7.58 -9.62
CA TYR A 41 -6.71 -7.59 -9.60
C TYR A 41 -7.25 -6.70 -10.71
N LYS A 42 -8.19 -7.24 -11.50
CA LYS A 42 -8.79 -6.57 -12.67
C LYS A 42 -7.75 -6.02 -13.66
N GLY A 43 -6.69 -6.79 -13.91
CA GLY A 43 -5.64 -6.44 -14.89
C GLY A 43 -4.69 -5.34 -14.43
N LYS A 44 -4.72 -4.93 -13.15
CA LYS A 44 -3.79 -3.97 -12.55
C LYS A 44 -3.07 -4.60 -11.37
N ASN A 45 -1.79 -4.24 -11.20
CA ASN A 45 -0.98 -4.60 -10.05
C ASN A 45 -1.21 -3.57 -8.94
N HIS A 46 -1.63 -4.04 -7.76
CA HIS A 46 -1.90 -3.21 -6.59
C HIS A 46 -0.84 -3.46 -5.53
N LEU A 47 -0.06 -2.43 -5.23
CA LEU A 47 0.96 -2.46 -4.19
C LEU A 47 0.29 -2.21 -2.83
N VAL A 48 0.83 -2.83 -1.79
CA VAL A 48 0.46 -2.50 -0.41
C VAL A 48 0.79 -1.03 -0.13
N LYS A 49 -0.10 -0.32 0.56
CA LYS A 49 0.07 1.10 0.89
C LYS A 49 1.16 1.36 1.92
N LYS A 50 1.44 0.38 2.77
CA LYS A 50 2.40 0.48 3.86
C LYS A 50 3.77 0.00 3.40
N ASP A 51 4.80 0.75 3.75
CA ASP A 51 6.18 0.34 3.55
C ASP A 51 6.58 -0.69 4.62
N ILE A 52 6.77 -1.94 4.19
CA ILE A 52 7.21 -3.03 5.07
C ILE A 52 8.74 -3.13 4.95
N PRO A 53 9.52 -2.84 6.00
CA PRO A 53 10.98 -2.83 5.90
C PRO A 53 11.53 -4.25 5.74
N CYS A 54 12.44 -4.45 4.78
CA CYS A 54 13.15 -5.72 4.63
C CYS A 54 14.44 -5.74 5.46
N LYS A 55 14.99 -6.94 5.68
CA LYS A 55 16.31 -7.10 6.30
C LYS A 55 17.39 -6.83 5.26
N SER A 56 18.43 -6.08 5.64
CA SER A 56 19.51 -5.66 4.72
C SER A 56 20.91 -6.03 5.22
N ASP A 57 21.02 -6.95 6.17
CA ASP A 57 22.29 -7.52 6.58
C ASP A 57 22.69 -8.68 5.64
N THR A 58 23.81 -9.36 5.95
CA THR A 58 24.34 -10.45 5.12
C THR A 58 23.85 -11.84 5.53
N LEU A 59 22.89 -11.93 6.45
CA LEU A 59 22.35 -13.19 6.94
C LEU A 59 21.21 -13.69 6.04
N THR A 60 20.90 -14.98 6.18
CA THR A 60 19.72 -15.56 5.52
C THR A 60 18.48 -15.25 6.35
N HIS A 61 17.45 -14.70 5.69
CA HIS A 61 16.17 -14.38 6.30
C HIS A 61 15.03 -15.14 5.64
N LEU A 62 14.01 -15.48 6.43
CA LEU A 62 12.79 -16.13 5.96
C LEU A 62 11.67 -15.12 5.83
N TYR A 63 11.05 -15.05 4.66
CA TYR A 63 9.90 -14.20 4.39
C TYR A 63 8.67 -15.06 4.13
N THR A 64 7.59 -14.82 4.87
CA THR A 64 6.33 -15.55 4.75
C THR A 64 5.18 -14.58 4.51
N LEU A 65 4.34 -14.85 3.52
CA LEU A 65 3.07 -14.16 3.29
C LEU A 65 1.94 -15.14 3.56
N ILE A 66 1.05 -14.78 4.48
CA ILE A 66 -0.16 -15.55 4.81
C ILE A 66 -1.37 -14.75 4.34
N ILE A 67 -2.23 -15.35 3.54
CA ILE A 67 -3.45 -14.74 3.03
C ILE A 67 -4.62 -15.60 3.51
N ARG A 68 -5.61 -14.97 4.15
CA ARG A 68 -6.75 -15.65 4.75
C ARG A 68 -8.02 -15.40 3.94
N PRO A 69 -8.99 -16.33 3.97
CA PRO A 69 -10.26 -16.18 3.24
C PRO A 69 -11.17 -15.07 3.78
N ASP A 70 -10.86 -14.48 4.92
CA ASP A 70 -11.53 -13.29 5.48
C ASP A 70 -10.98 -11.97 4.90
N ASN A 71 -10.18 -12.02 3.83
CA ASN A 71 -9.52 -10.89 3.19
C ASN A 71 -8.48 -10.17 4.07
N THR A 72 -7.91 -10.87 5.04
CA THR A 72 -6.74 -10.39 5.79
C THR A 72 -5.45 -11.03 5.28
N PHE A 73 -4.34 -10.33 5.49
CA PHE A 73 -3.01 -10.85 5.22
C PHE A 73 -2.05 -10.57 6.37
N GLU A 74 -0.99 -11.35 6.45
CA GLU A 74 0.08 -11.21 7.42
C GLU A 74 1.43 -11.49 6.75
N VAL A 75 2.40 -10.63 7.03
CA VAL A 75 3.80 -10.79 6.61
C VAL A 75 4.63 -11.14 7.83
N LEU A 76 5.33 -12.27 7.76
CA LEU A 76 6.32 -12.67 8.75
C LEU A 76 7.72 -12.50 8.18
N ILE A 77 8.63 -12.01 9.02
CA ILE A 77 10.07 -12.02 8.77
C ILE A 77 10.71 -12.82 9.90
N ASP A 78 11.42 -13.89 9.57
CA ASP A 78 12.03 -14.83 10.51
C ASP A 78 11.02 -15.40 11.52
N ASN A 79 9.83 -15.78 11.02
CA ASN A 79 8.68 -16.27 11.79
C ASN A 79 8.14 -15.28 12.84
N LYS A 80 8.48 -14.00 12.74
CA LYS A 80 7.91 -12.93 13.56
C LYS A 80 7.01 -12.05 12.72
N THR A 81 5.84 -11.71 13.25
CA THR A 81 4.90 -10.79 12.59
C THR A 81 5.56 -9.44 12.38
N SER A 82 5.68 -9.07 11.11
CA SER A 82 6.21 -7.77 10.69
C SER A 82 5.08 -6.82 10.30
N GLU A 83 4.01 -7.34 9.67
CA GLU A 83 2.86 -6.53 9.26
C GLU A 83 1.60 -7.40 9.23
N THR A 84 0.46 -6.82 9.59
CA THR A 84 -0.88 -7.41 9.39
C THR A 84 -1.79 -6.38 8.75
N GLY A 85 -2.68 -6.83 7.88
CA GLY A 85 -3.56 -5.91 7.18
C GLY A 85 -4.76 -6.58 6.53
N SER A 86 -5.55 -5.77 5.84
CA SER A 86 -6.69 -6.18 5.03
C SER A 86 -6.47 -5.83 3.57
N LEU A 87 -6.80 -6.78 2.69
CA LEU A 87 -6.79 -6.57 1.24
C LEU A 87 -7.71 -5.42 0.80
N VAL A 88 -8.73 -5.11 1.62
CA VAL A 88 -9.71 -4.04 1.38
C VAL A 88 -9.18 -2.66 1.76
N ALA A 89 -8.42 -2.57 2.85
CA ALA A 89 -7.99 -1.28 3.41
C ALA A 89 -6.58 -0.89 2.91
N ASP A 90 -5.68 -1.85 2.85
CA ASP A 90 -4.25 -1.63 2.61
C ASP A 90 -3.88 -1.69 1.11
N PHE A 91 -4.86 -1.82 0.21
CA PHE A 91 -4.67 -1.82 -1.24
C PHE A 91 -5.77 -1.05 -1.95
N ASP A 92 -5.47 -0.50 -3.13
CA ASP A 92 -6.43 0.23 -3.97
C ASP A 92 -7.15 -0.68 -4.98
N MET A 93 -7.60 -1.85 -4.52
CA MET A 93 -8.27 -2.85 -5.36
C MET A 93 -9.75 -2.57 -5.60
N ILE A 94 -10.38 -1.89 -4.64
CA ILE A 94 -11.82 -1.62 -4.62
C ILE A 94 -12.08 -0.14 -4.36
N PRO A 95 -13.18 0.40 -4.90
CA PRO A 95 -13.57 1.79 -4.64
C PRO A 95 -13.72 2.06 -3.14
N SER A 96 -13.48 3.30 -2.75
CA SER A 96 -13.73 3.75 -1.38
C SER A 96 -15.20 3.53 -1.01
N LYS A 97 -15.45 3.16 0.25
CA LYS A 97 -16.81 2.99 0.77
C LYS A 97 -17.59 4.31 0.81
N THR A 98 -16.87 5.42 0.90
CA THR A 98 -17.40 6.78 0.95
C THR A 98 -16.85 7.57 -0.23
N ILE A 99 -17.68 8.44 -0.79
CA ILE A 99 -17.30 9.49 -1.73
C ILE A 99 -17.61 10.82 -1.06
N ASP A 100 -16.86 11.87 -1.38
CA ASP A 100 -17.25 13.22 -0.98
C ASP A 100 -18.58 13.58 -1.66
N ASP A 101 -19.45 14.27 -0.92
CA ASP A 101 -20.75 14.66 -1.44
C ASP A 101 -20.55 15.67 -2.58
N PRO A 102 -20.95 15.34 -3.83
CA PRO A 102 -20.78 16.25 -4.96
C PRO A 102 -21.60 17.54 -4.83
N ASP A 103 -22.63 17.54 -3.99
CA ASP A 103 -23.49 18.70 -3.73
C ASP A 103 -23.00 19.50 -2.49
N ALA A 104 -21.90 19.09 -1.84
CA ALA A 104 -21.32 19.82 -0.73
C ALA A 104 -20.64 21.11 -1.24
N GLU A 105 -21.36 22.21 -1.16
CA GLU A 105 -20.79 23.53 -1.33
C GLU A 105 -20.29 24.07 0.01
N LYS A 106 -19.17 24.79 -0.06
CA LYS A 106 -18.65 25.52 1.09
C LYS A 106 -19.64 26.63 1.47
N PRO A 107 -20.08 26.72 2.74
CA PRO A 107 -20.99 27.78 3.19
C PRO A 107 -20.43 29.19 2.93
N GLU A 108 -21.31 30.15 2.63
CA GLU A 108 -20.91 31.54 2.38
C GLU A 108 -20.23 32.20 3.60
N ASP A 109 -20.53 31.74 4.82
CA ASP A 109 -19.99 32.23 6.09
C ASP A 109 -18.68 31.52 6.51
N TRP A 110 -18.13 30.65 5.67
CA TRP A 110 -16.91 29.93 5.98
C TRP A 110 -15.66 30.81 5.86
N VAL A 111 -15.07 31.14 7.00
CA VAL A 111 -13.85 31.95 7.09
C VAL A 111 -12.61 31.08 6.84
N ASP A 112 -11.89 31.30 5.73
CA ASP A 112 -10.60 30.63 5.46
C ASP A 112 -9.42 31.24 6.22
N VAL A 113 -9.61 32.43 6.77
CA VAL A 113 -8.51 33.20 7.33
C VAL A 113 -8.14 32.61 8.68
N ALA A 114 -6.94 32.02 8.76
CA ALA A 114 -6.43 31.37 9.97
C ALA A 114 -6.20 32.35 11.13
N GLU A 115 -5.91 33.63 10.81
CA GLU A 115 -5.69 34.69 11.79
C GLU A 115 -6.53 35.91 11.41
N ILE A 116 -7.24 36.47 12.39
CA ILE A 116 -7.99 37.72 12.24
C ILE A 116 -7.31 38.82 13.07
N PRO A 117 -7.33 40.08 12.61
CA PRO A 117 -6.84 41.19 13.42
C PRO A 117 -7.64 41.29 14.71
N ASP A 118 -6.95 41.56 15.82
CA ASP A 118 -7.59 41.74 17.13
C ASP A 118 -8.58 42.92 17.06
N PRO A 119 -9.88 42.68 17.29
CA PRO A 119 -10.89 43.73 17.22
C PRO A 119 -10.69 44.84 18.28
N ASP A 120 -9.93 44.56 19.35
CA ASP A 120 -9.63 45.52 20.41
C ASP A 120 -8.34 46.31 20.16
N ASP A 121 -7.59 46.02 19.10
CA ASP A 121 -6.38 46.76 18.75
C ASP A 121 -6.73 48.20 18.29
N ARG A 122 -6.02 49.18 18.85
CA ARG A 122 -6.19 50.60 18.52
C ARG A 122 -4.86 51.20 18.15
N LYS A 123 -4.85 51.95 17.05
CA LYS A 123 -3.68 52.71 16.59
C LYS A 123 -3.18 53.61 17.74
N PRO A 124 -1.89 53.52 18.11
CA PRO A 124 -1.30 54.41 19.11
C PRO A 124 -1.22 55.86 18.64
#